data_AF-A0A354IZC9-F1
#
_entry.id   AF-A0A354IZC9-F1
#
_cell.length_a   1.000
_cell.length_b   1.000
_cell.length_c   1.000
_cell.angle_alpha   90.00
_cell.angle_beta   90.00
_cell.angle_gamma   90.00
#
_symmetry.space_group_name_H-M   'P 1'
#
loop_
_entity.id
_entity.type
_entity.pdbx_description
1 polymer ?
#
loop_
_entity_poly.entity_id
_entity_poly.type
_entity_poly.pdbx_seq_one_letter_code
_entity_poly.pdbx_strand_id
1 'polypeptide(L)'
;YTAHEAAVARIAREIGFTQVSTSHETSPMMKLVARGDTTVVDAYLSPILRRYVDQVASELPGVNLQFMQSNGGLTDARAFQGKDSILSGPAGGIVGMVRASRLAGFEKIIGFDMGGTSTDVSHYAGEFERV
;
A
#
# COMPACT_ATOMS: atom_id res chain seq x y z
N TYR A 1 -0.78 24.35 -3.14
CA TYR A 1 -1.84 25.05 -2.38
C TYR A 1 -2.80 24.02 -1.81
N THR A 2 -2.73 23.71 -0.52
CA THR A 2 -3.51 22.63 0.13
C THR A 2 -4.47 23.14 1.21
N ALA A 3 -4.44 24.43 1.51
CA ALA A 3 -5.19 25.04 2.61
C ALA A 3 -6.71 24.82 2.53
N HIS A 4 -7.29 24.87 1.33
CA HIS A 4 -8.73 24.61 1.15
C HIS A 4 -9.09 23.14 1.40
N GLU A 5 -8.26 22.19 0.95
CA GLU A 5 -8.48 20.76 1.25
C GLU A 5 -8.39 20.48 2.75
N ALA A 6 -7.39 21.07 3.43
CA ALA A 6 -7.25 20.94 4.87
C ALA A 6 -8.46 21.55 5.62
N ALA A 7 -8.95 22.70 5.19
CA ALA A 7 -10.12 23.35 5.77
C ALA A 7 -11.40 22.51 5.60
N VAL A 8 -11.64 21.98 4.39
CA VAL A 8 -12.79 21.10 4.11
C VAL A 8 -12.70 19.81 4.92
N ALA A 9 -11.51 19.22 5.02
CA ALA A 9 -11.32 18.00 5.81
C ALA A 9 -11.58 18.23 7.31
N ARG A 10 -11.19 19.39 7.85
CA ARG A 10 -11.51 19.77 9.23
C ARG A 10 -13.02 19.89 9.44
N ILE A 11 -13.72 20.60 8.56
CA ILE A 11 -15.18 20.76 8.64
C ILE A 11 -15.88 19.39 8.54
N ALA A 12 -15.45 18.51 7.64
CA ALA A 12 -16.01 17.16 7.52
C ALA A 12 -15.86 16.37 8.84
N ARG A 13 -14.70 16.45 9.49
CA ARG A 13 -14.49 15.80 10.80
C ARG A 13 -15.36 16.42 11.89
N GLU A 14 -15.53 17.75 11.90
CA GLU A 14 -16.42 18.46 12.84
C GLU A 14 -17.90 18.07 12.65
N ILE A 15 -18.33 17.77 11.42
CA ILE A 15 -19.69 17.28 11.11
C ILE A 15 -19.88 15.82 11.58
N GLY A 16 -18.79 15.07 11.79
CA GLY A 16 -18.84 13.70 12.30
C GLY A 16 -18.40 12.62 11.32
N PHE A 17 -17.81 12.98 10.17
CA PHE A 17 -17.18 11.98 9.29
C PHE A 17 -15.95 11.38 9.99
N THR A 18 -15.96 10.06 10.20
CA THR A 18 -14.92 9.32 10.94
C THR A 18 -13.72 8.93 10.07
N GLN A 19 -13.90 8.88 8.75
CA GLN A 19 -12.86 8.65 7.76
C GLN A 19 -12.91 9.78 6.74
N VAL A 20 -11.77 10.44 6.54
CA VAL A 20 -11.63 11.53 5.57
C VAL A 20 -10.24 11.39 4.93
N SER A 21 -10.21 11.08 3.63
CA SER A 21 -8.98 11.11 2.83
C SER A 21 -8.89 12.44 2.09
N THR A 22 -7.74 13.10 2.16
CA THR A 22 -7.47 14.30 1.38
C THR A 22 -6.45 14.01 0.30
N SER A 23 -6.74 14.46 -0.91
CA SER A 23 -5.94 14.06 -2.06
C SER A 23 -4.50 14.58 -2.02
N HIS A 24 -4.25 15.72 -1.39
CA HIS A 24 -2.89 16.22 -1.20
C HIS A 24 -2.07 15.41 -0.19
N GLU A 25 -2.71 14.69 0.74
CA GLU A 25 -2.04 13.76 1.66
C GLU A 25 -1.87 12.38 1.02
N THR A 26 -2.89 11.91 0.29
CA THR A 26 -2.90 10.59 -0.34
C THR A 26 -1.99 10.50 -1.58
N SER A 27 -2.08 11.48 -2.50
CA SER A 27 -1.33 11.49 -3.75
C SER A 27 -1.06 12.93 -4.21
N PRO A 28 0.06 13.56 -3.82
CA PRO A 28 0.38 14.96 -4.14
C PRO A 28 0.85 15.14 -5.60
N MET A 29 0.14 14.55 -6.55
CA MET A 29 0.42 14.65 -7.98
C MET A 29 -0.36 15.79 -8.63
N MET A 30 0.23 16.45 -9.63
CA MET A 30 -0.47 17.48 -10.42
C MET A 30 -1.65 16.92 -11.24
N LYS A 31 -1.61 15.64 -11.61
CA LYS A 31 -2.63 14.99 -12.47
C LYS A 31 -3.93 14.76 -11.69
N LEU A 32 -4.94 15.61 -11.92
CA LEU A 32 -6.20 15.61 -11.17
C LEU A 32 -6.92 14.26 -11.17
N VAL A 33 -7.02 13.58 -12.32
CA VAL A 33 -7.74 12.30 -12.44
C VAL A 33 -7.06 11.20 -11.62
N ALA A 34 -5.79 10.91 -11.90
CA ALA A 34 -5.04 9.89 -11.18
C ALA A 34 -4.95 10.16 -9.66
N ARG A 35 -4.80 11.43 -9.28
CA ARG A 35 -4.84 11.88 -7.89
C ARG A 35 -6.21 11.61 -7.26
N GLY A 36 -7.29 11.91 -7.97
CA GLY A 36 -8.66 11.62 -7.55
C GLY A 36 -8.89 10.12 -7.35
N ASP A 37 -8.54 9.30 -8.34
CA ASP A 37 -8.70 7.85 -8.30
C ASP A 37 -7.99 7.25 -7.07
N THR A 38 -6.74 7.64 -6.84
CA THR A 38 -5.97 7.17 -5.68
C THR A 38 -6.65 7.57 -4.36
N THR A 39 -7.18 8.79 -4.29
CA THR A 39 -7.87 9.31 -3.09
C THR A 39 -9.18 8.58 -2.82
N VAL A 40 -9.94 8.25 -3.87
CA VAL A 40 -11.19 7.49 -3.77
C VAL A 40 -10.92 6.08 -3.27
N VAL A 41 -9.91 5.41 -3.83
CA VAL A 41 -9.55 4.05 -3.40
C VAL A 41 -9.05 4.06 -1.95
N ASP A 42 -8.22 5.04 -1.57
CA ASP A 42 -7.75 5.18 -0.19
C ASP A 42 -8.91 5.40 0.80
N ALA A 43 -9.87 6.27 0.46
CA ALA A 43 -11.05 6.52 1.28
C ALA A 43 -11.91 5.25 1.45
N TYR A 44 -12.03 4.46 0.39
CA TYR A 44 -12.81 3.22 0.39
C TYR A 44 -12.15 2.10 1.21
N LEU A 45 -10.83 1.91 1.05
CA LEU A 45 -10.10 0.78 1.64
C LEU A 45 -9.59 1.04 3.06
N SER A 46 -9.19 2.28 3.37
CA SER A 46 -8.61 2.62 4.68
C SER A 46 -9.43 2.16 5.90
N PRO A 47 -10.76 2.36 5.98
CA PRO A 47 -11.51 1.95 7.16
C PRO A 47 -11.59 0.41 7.30
N ILE A 48 -11.65 -0.30 6.16
CA ILE A 48 -11.70 -1.76 6.13
C ILE A 48 -10.36 -2.34 6.61
N LEU A 49 -9.26 -1.83 6.07
CA LEU A 49 -7.92 -2.29 6.42
C LEU A 49 -7.58 -1.96 7.86
N ARG A 50 -7.96 -0.76 8.33
CA ARG A 50 -7.74 -0.39 9.74
C ARG A 50 -8.45 -1.34 10.69
N ARG A 51 -9.70 -1.72 10.40
CA ARG A 51 -10.42 -2.73 11.20
C ARG A 51 -9.69 -4.07 11.23
N TYR A 52 -9.16 -4.52 10.08
CA TYR A 52 -8.40 -5.76 9.99
C TYR A 52 -7.09 -5.68 10.79
N VAL A 53 -6.33 -4.61 10.61
CA VAL A 53 -5.07 -4.38 11.32
C VAL A 53 -5.30 -4.31 12.83
N ASP A 54 -6.31 -3.56 13.28
CA ASP A 54 -6.66 -3.44 14.70
C ASP A 54 -7.06 -4.81 15.29
N GLN A 55 -7.80 -5.63 14.54
CA GLN A 55 -8.14 -6.99 14.94
C GLN A 55 -6.88 -7.85 15.13
N VAL A 56 -5.99 -7.92 14.13
CA VAL A 56 -4.75 -8.72 14.22
C VAL A 56 -3.85 -8.22 15.36
N ALA A 57 -3.72 -6.90 15.52
CA ALA A 57 -2.92 -6.32 16.59
C ALA A 57 -3.46 -6.66 17.98
N SER A 58 -4.79 -6.77 18.12
CA SER A 58 -5.43 -7.15 19.39
C SER A 58 -5.14 -8.60 19.80
N GLU A 59 -4.88 -9.49 18.83
CA GLU A 59 -4.57 -10.90 19.06
C GLU A 59 -3.07 -11.15 19.31
N LEU A 60 -2.21 -10.17 19.02
CA LEU A 60 -0.75 -10.25 19.13
C LEU A 60 -0.14 -9.18 20.06
N PRO A 61 -0.54 -9.12 21.34
CA PRO A 61 -0.02 -8.12 22.27
C PRO A 61 1.49 -8.27 22.48
N GLY A 62 2.21 -7.14 22.43
CA GLY A 62 3.66 -7.10 22.65
C GLY A 62 4.51 -7.48 21.43
N VAL A 63 3.90 -7.79 20.28
CA VAL A 63 4.60 -8.06 19.03
C VAL A 63 4.72 -6.77 18.21
N ASN A 64 5.89 -6.53 17.64
CA ASN A 64 6.08 -5.47 16.65
C ASN A 64 5.50 -5.91 15.29
N LEU A 65 4.23 -5.59 15.06
CA LEU A 65 3.50 -6.01 13.87
C LEU A 65 3.81 -5.10 12.68
N GLN A 66 4.38 -5.68 11.63
CA GLN A 66 4.73 -4.98 10.40
C GLN A 66 3.95 -5.54 9.20
N PHE A 67 3.53 -4.64 8.30
CA PHE A 67 2.79 -4.97 7.08
C PHE A 67 3.63 -4.64 5.84
N MET A 68 3.54 -5.52 4.84
CA MET A 68 4.15 -5.32 3.53
C MET A 68 3.42 -4.21 2.78
N GLN A 69 4.18 -3.26 2.25
CA GLN A 69 3.70 -2.20 1.36
C GLN A 69 3.88 -2.63 -0.11
N SER A 70 3.14 -2.00 -1.02
CA SER A 70 3.27 -2.23 -2.47
C SER A 70 4.66 -1.91 -3.04
N ASN A 71 5.48 -1.13 -2.32
CA ASN A 71 6.87 -0.82 -2.69
C ASN A 71 7.87 -1.91 -2.24
N GLY A 72 7.42 -3.00 -1.61
CA GLY A 72 8.26 -4.08 -1.07
C GLY A 72 8.88 -3.79 0.30
N GLY A 73 8.56 -2.65 0.90
CA GLY A 73 8.98 -2.28 2.26
C GLY A 73 8.01 -2.76 3.33
N LEU A 74 8.46 -2.72 4.58
CA LEU A 74 7.64 -3.01 5.76
C LEU A 74 7.29 -1.70 6.48
N THR A 75 6.04 -1.57 6.92
CA THR A 75 5.59 -0.44 7.75
C THR A 75 4.88 -0.92 9.01
N ASP A 76 4.89 -0.09 10.04
CA ASP A 76 4.11 -0.34 11.25
C ASP A 76 2.61 -0.38 10.93
N ALA A 77 1.90 -1.28 11.61
CA ALA A 77 0.45 -1.44 11.57
C ALA A 77 -0.33 -0.10 11.58
N ARG A 78 0.10 0.86 12.40
CA ARG A 78 -0.60 2.15 12.60
C ARG A 78 -0.37 3.14 11.47
N ALA A 79 0.69 2.94 10.68
CA ALA A 79 1.04 3.79 9.54
C ALA A 79 0.53 3.22 8.21
N PHE A 80 -0.13 2.06 8.22
CA PHE A 80 -0.63 1.41 7.02
C PHE A 80 -1.94 2.08 6.53
N GLN A 81 -1.92 2.65 5.32
CA GLN A 81 -3.08 3.31 4.70
C GLN A 81 -3.62 2.49 3.52
N GLY A 82 -4.87 2.78 3.12
CA GLY A 82 -5.52 2.04 2.03
C GLY A 82 -4.83 2.15 0.68
N LYS A 83 -4.20 3.29 0.39
CA LYS A 83 -3.35 3.42 -0.81
C LYS A 83 -2.13 2.48 -0.80
N ASP A 84 -1.61 2.10 0.36
CA ASP A 84 -0.36 1.33 0.50
C ASP A 84 -0.58 -0.19 0.39
N SER A 85 -1.85 -0.62 0.37
CA SER A 85 -2.23 -2.04 0.26
C SER A 85 -2.46 -2.50 -1.18
N ILE A 86 -2.72 -1.57 -2.10
CA ILE A 86 -3.04 -1.86 -3.51
C ILE A 86 -1.77 -2.44 -4.15
N LEU A 87 -1.72 -3.76 -4.38
CA LEU A 87 -0.57 -4.55 -4.86
C LEU A 87 0.48 -4.95 -3.81
N SER A 88 0.16 -4.92 -2.51
CA SER A 88 1.09 -5.37 -1.44
C SER A 88 1.39 -6.89 -1.45
N GLY A 89 0.49 -7.71 -2.02
CA GLY A 89 0.62 -9.17 -2.04
C GLY A 89 1.83 -9.68 -2.85
N PRO A 90 1.96 -9.35 -4.14
CA PRO A 90 3.07 -9.83 -4.97
C PRO A 90 4.43 -9.26 -4.54
N ALA A 91 4.46 -8.09 -3.91
CA ALA A 91 5.70 -7.38 -3.54
C ALA A 91 6.63 -8.25 -2.67
N GLY A 92 6.07 -8.98 -1.70
CA GLY A 92 6.85 -9.92 -0.88
C GLY A 92 7.43 -11.08 -1.68
N GLY A 93 6.65 -11.64 -2.60
CA GLY A 93 7.10 -12.71 -3.51
C GLY A 93 8.26 -12.26 -4.39
N ILE A 94 8.17 -11.04 -4.96
CA ILE A 94 9.22 -10.45 -5.79
C ILE A 94 10.50 -10.25 -4.99
N VAL A 95 10.41 -9.68 -3.78
CA VAL A 95 11.59 -9.47 -2.90
C VAL A 95 12.26 -10.80 -2.57
N GLY A 96 11.48 -11.82 -2.21
CA GLY A 96 11.99 -13.16 -1.92
C GLY A 96 12.66 -13.80 -3.13
N MET A 97 12.01 -13.73 -4.30
CA MET A 97 12.53 -14.23 -5.56
C MET A 97 13.88 -13.58 -5.91
N VAL A 98 13.96 -12.24 -5.90
CA VAL A 98 15.21 -11.50 -6.19
C VAL A 98 16.32 -11.94 -5.24
N ARG A 99 16.00 -12.17 -3.97
CA ARG A 99 17.02 -12.54 -2.98
C ARG A 99 17.52 -13.97 -3.16
N ALA A 100 16.63 -14.91 -3.46
CA ALA A 100 16.99 -16.28 -3.79
C ALA A 100 17.82 -16.36 -5.10
N SER A 101 17.40 -15.64 -6.14
CA SER A 101 18.08 -15.64 -7.44
C SER A 101 19.49 -15.05 -7.36
N ARG A 102 19.68 -13.96 -6.60
CA ARG A 102 21.02 -13.39 -6.35
C ARG A 102 21.94 -14.38 -5.65
N LEU A 103 21.45 -15.15 -4.68
CA LEU A 103 22.22 -16.20 -4.02
C LEU A 103 22.62 -17.33 -4.98
N ALA A 104 21.79 -17.59 -5.99
CA ALA A 104 22.06 -18.56 -7.05
C ALA A 104 22.89 -17.98 -8.23
N GLY A 105 23.34 -16.72 -8.15
CA GLY A 105 24.15 -16.07 -9.18
C GLY A 105 23.37 -15.53 -10.38
N PHE A 106 22.04 -15.39 -10.27
CA PHE A 106 21.19 -14.82 -11.32
C PHE A 106 20.79 -13.37 -10.99
N GLU A 107 21.06 -12.45 -11.90
CA GLU A 107 20.74 -11.01 -11.76
C GLU A 107 19.56 -10.55 -12.63
N LYS A 108 19.09 -11.42 -13.52
CA LYS A 108 17.96 -11.16 -14.43
C LYS A 108 16.98 -12.32 -14.38
N ILE A 109 15.74 -12.04 -13.98
CA ILE A 109 14.71 -13.05 -13.72
C ILE A 109 13.32 -12.54 -14.10
N ILE A 110 12.46 -13.49 -14.46
CA ILE A 110 11.02 -13.28 -14.61
C ILE A 110 10.36 -14.13 -13.55
N GLY A 111 9.59 -13.49 -12.67
CA GLY A 111 8.76 -14.15 -11.68
C GLY A 111 7.40 -14.49 -12.27
N PHE A 112 6.95 -15.71 -11.97
CA PHE A 112 5.65 -16.21 -12.39
C PHE A 112 4.99 -16.87 -11.18
N ASP A 113 4.06 -16.15 -10.56
CA ASP A 113 3.29 -16.63 -9.41
C ASP A 113 1.85 -16.90 -9.84
N MET A 114 1.52 -18.18 -10.00
CA MET A 114 0.20 -18.61 -10.44
C MET A 114 -0.56 -19.25 -9.29
N GLY A 115 -1.67 -18.62 -8.91
CA GLY A 115 -2.67 -19.19 -8.02
C GLY A 115 -3.84 -19.81 -8.78
N GLY A 116 -4.85 -20.26 -8.05
CA GLY A 116 -6.09 -20.81 -8.64
C GLY A 116 -7.04 -19.74 -9.21
N THR A 117 -6.74 -18.45 -9.06
CA THR A 117 -7.63 -17.34 -9.46
C THR A 117 -6.89 -16.27 -10.26
N SER A 118 -5.67 -15.94 -9.88
CA SER A 118 -4.84 -14.93 -10.53
C SER A 118 -3.46 -15.48 -10.90
N THR A 119 -2.77 -14.74 -11.76
CA THR A 119 -1.36 -14.96 -12.06
C THR A 119 -0.66 -13.61 -12.08
N ASP A 120 0.39 -13.49 -11.27
CA ASP A 120 1.21 -12.31 -11.16
C ASP A 120 2.55 -12.54 -11.87
N VAL A 121 2.88 -11.67 -12.81
CA VAL A 121 4.14 -11.73 -13.56
C VAL A 121 4.98 -10.52 -13.18
N SER A 122 6.25 -10.75 -12.84
CA SER A 122 7.18 -9.71 -12.45
C SER A 122 8.49 -9.85 -13.19
N HIS A 123 9.20 -8.75 -13.36
CA HIS A 123 10.49 -8.71 -14.03
C HIS A 123 11.51 -8.00 -13.14
N TYR A 124 12.70 -8.58 -13.05
CA TYR A 124 13.82 -7.98 -12.36
C TYR A 124 15.09 -8.11 -13.20
N ALA A 125 15.73 -6.99 -13.49
CA ALA A 125 16.96 -6.92 -14.27
C ALA A 125 17.94 -5.92 -13.65
N GLY A 126 18.42 -6.23 -12.44
CA GLY A 126 19.30 -5.34 -11.67
C GLY A 126 18.56 -4.33 -10.79
N GLU A 127 17.40 -3.85 -11.21
CA GLU A 127 16.54 -2.91 -10.47
C GLU A 127 15.11 -3.42 -10.35
N PHE A 128 14.40 -2.98 -9.30
CA PHE A 128 12.96 -3.25 -9.15
C PHE A 128 12.20 -2.33 -10.11
N GLU A 129 11.52 -2.92 -11.09
CA GLU A 129 10.66 -2.16 -12.01
C GLU A 129 9.47 -1.59 -11.23
N ARG A 130 9.30 -0.26 -11.27
CA ARG A 130 8.14 0.45 -10.74
C ARG A 130 7.25 0.81 -11.92
N VAL A 131 6.06 0.22 -12.00
CA VAL A 131 5.00 0.61 -12.94
C VAL A 131 4.10 1.65 -12.27
#